data_AF-A0A849DLN3-F1
#
_entry.id   AF-A0A849DLN3-F1
#
_cell.length_a   1.000
_cell.length_b   1.000
_cell.length_c   1.000
_cell.angle_alpha   90.00
_cell.angle_beta   90.00
_cell.angle_gamma   90.00
#
_symmetry.space_group_name_H-M   'P 1'
#
loop_
_entity.id
_entity.type
_entity.pdbx_description
1 polymer ?
#
loop_
_entity_poly.entity_id
_entity_poly.type
_entity_poly.pdbx_seq_one_letter_code
_entity_poly.pdbx_strand_id
1 'polypeptide(L)'
;AARFAADLAVLDRDLAAGARNGTPTGRRAHQLIEPLIGAYQQLGQTTEASALHERLFAAAPTPATYDALRAAAKRASPAVQWQQVRQRALGLLHQLARAGGPGAAETLVTVLLAEGEVAEAWEAIRRHGCSASLRLAVAERYAETSPANGIDVYRPMIDEAIAECNHQGYARAAALLGTLQGLYARTGNDFDRELATLKRVHHRKRNFIAELNRHGL
;
A
#
# COMPACT_ATOMS: atom_id res chain seq x y z
N ALA A 1 11.65 -13.67 31.28
CA ALA A 1 11.10 -14.95 30.77
C ALA A 1 9.76 -15.34 31.43
N ALA A 2 9.72 -15.80 32.69
CA ALA A 2 8.47 -16.32 33.29
C ALA A 2 7.32 -15.29 33.39
N ARG A 3 7.62 -14.05 33.79
CA ARG A 3 6.66 -12.94 33.82
C ARG A 3 6.10 -12.62 32.44
N PHE A 4 6.97 -12.50 31.44
CA PHE A 4 6.57 -12.24 30.06
C PHE A 4 5.69 -13.36 29.46
N ALA A 5 6.01 -14.61 29.74
CA ALA A 5 5.19 -15.74 29.32
C ALA A 5 3.78 -15.71 29.94
N ALA A 6 3.68 -15.32 31.22
CA ALA A 6 2.39 -15.14 31.89
C ALA A 6 1.60 -13.98 31.28
N ASP A 7 2.24 -12.83 31.05
CA ASP A 7 1.62 -11.65 30.43
C ASP A 7 1.09 -12.01 29.02
N LEU A 8 1.88 -12.72 28.20
CA LEU A 8 1.44 -13.19 26.88
C LEU A 8 0.27 -14.16 26.94
N ALA A 9 0.27 -15.09 27.89
CA ALA A 9 -0.81 -16.07 28.02
C ALA A 9 -2.15 -15.43 28.43
N VAL A 10 -2.12 -14.39 29.25
CA VAL A 10 -3.30 -13.58 29.58
C VAL A 10 -3.78 -12.83 28.34
N LEU A 11 -2.84 -12.21 27.63
CA LEU A 11 -3.14 -11.40 26.46
C LEU A 11 -3.74 -12.23 25.31
N ASP A 12 -3.18 -13.41 25.02
CA ASP A 12 -3.71 -14.34 24.01
C ASP A 12 -5.14 -14.80 24.36
N ARG A 13 -5.42 -15.02 25.65
CA ARG A 13 -6.75 -15.40 26.12
C ARG A 13 -7.76 -14.26 25.92
N ASP A 14 -7.38 -13.04 26.27
CA ASP A 14 -8.24 -11.87 26.17
C ASP A 14 -8.52 -11.47 24.72
N LEU A 15 -7.52 -11.59 23.83
CA LEU A 15 -7.69 -11.42 22.39
C LEU A 15 -8.61 -12.48 21.80
N ALA A 16 -8.43 -13.75 22.18
CA ALA A 16 -9.28 -14.85 21.70
C ALA A 16 -10.73 -14.75 22.21
N ALA A 17 -10.95 -14.20 23.40
CA ALA A 17 -12.29 -13.91 23.92
C ALA A 17 -12.94 -12.73 23.18
N GLY A 18 -12.17 -11.69 22.87
CA GLY A 18 -12.63 -10.54 22.09
C GLY A 18 -13.04 -10.89 20.65
N ALA A 19 -12.33 -11.83 20.02
CA ALA A 19 -12.65 -12.31 18.67
C ALA A 19 -14.00 -13.05 18.60
N ARG A 20 -14.36 -13.83 19.63
CA ARG A 20 -15.64 -14.56 19.70
C ARG A 20 -16.85 -13.66 19.91
N ASN A 21 -16.65 -12.50 20.54
CA ASN A 21 -17.72 -11.57 20.90
C ASN A 21 -17.95 -10.46 19.86
N GLY A 22 -17.37 -10.58 18.66
CA GLY A 22 -17.58 -9.64 17.56
C GLY A 22 -17.02 -8.23 17.78
N THR A 23 -16.24 -8.00 18.85
CA THR A 23 -15.58 -6.71 19.04
C THR A 23 -14.45 -6.51 18.04
N PRO A 24 -14.17 -5.27 17.59
CA PRO A 24 -12.99 -5.00 16.79
C PRO A 24 -11.76 -5.36 17.61
N THR A 25 -11.19 -6.52 17.27
CA THR A 25 -10.11 -7.19 18.01
C THR A 25 -8.91 -6.27 18.16
N GLY A 26 -8.67 -5.41 17.16
CA GLY A 26 -7.61 -4.40 17.16
C GLY A 26 -7.71 -3.32 18.24
N ARG A 27 -8.92 -2.81 18.57
CA ARG A 27 -9.04 -1.72 19.57
C ARG A 27 -8.74 -2.25 20.99
N ARG A 28 -9.27 -3.42 21.34
CA ARG A 28 -8.99 -4.08 22.63
C ARG A 28 -7.54 -4.53 22.71
N ALA A 29 -6.98 -5.07 21.62
CA ALA A 29 -5.56 -5.41 21.56
C ALA A 29 -4.68 -4.21 21.87
N HIS A 30 -4.95 -3.07 21.25
CA HIS A 30 -4.18 -1.86 21.49
C HIS A 30 -4.24 -1.40 22.95
N GLN A 31 -5.43 -1.39 23.56
CA GLN A 31 -5.61 -1.00 24.97
C GLN A 31 -4.83 -1.87 25.97
N LEU A 32 -4.69 -3.17 25.68
CA LEU A 32 -3.98 -4.12 26.54
C LEU A 32 -2.47 -4.15 26.26
N ILE A 33 -2.08 -4.08 24.99
CA ILE A 33 -0.69 -4.28 24.56
C ILE A 33 0.14 -3.01 24.71
N GLU A 34 -0.41 -1.82 24.40
CA GLU A 34 0.36 -0.56 24.40
C GLU A 34 1.00 -0.23 25.76
N PRO A 35 0.30 -0.37 26.92
CA PRO A 35 0.92 -0.13 28.22
C PRO A 35 2.04 -1.13 28.53
N LEU A 36 1.88 -2.39 28.12
CA LEU A 36 2.92 -3.40 28.31
C LEU A 36 4.15 -3.10 27.45
N ILE A 37 3.97 -2.68 26.20
CA ILE A 37 5.09 -2.23 25.35
C ILE A 37 5.89 -1.15 26.08
N GLY A 38 5.22 -0.13 26.63
CA GLY A 38 5.87 0.95 27.39
C GLY A 38 6.65 0.43 28.61
N ALA A 39 6.05 -0.48 29.39
CA ALA A 39 6.70 -1.08 30.56
C ALA A 39 7.95 -1.90 30.18
N TYR A 40 7.86 -2.76 29.16
CA TYR A 40 8.99 -3.57 28.70
C TYR A 40 10.10 -2.70 28.08
N GLN A 41 9.76 -1.61 27.39
CA GLN A 41 10.75 -0.64 26.88
C GLN A 41 11.48 0.09 28.01
N GLN A 42 10.77 0.53 29.05
CA GLN A 42 11.37 1.18 30.23
C GLN A 42 12.35 0.25 30.97
N LEU A 43 12.09 -1.06 30.95
CA LEU A 43 12.94 -2.08 31.55
C LEU A 43 14.11 -2.51 30.64
N GLY A 44 14.27 -1.91 29.45
CA GLY A 44 15.30 -2.29 28.48
C GLY A 44 15.08 -3.67 27.84
N GLN A 45 13.90 -4.25 27.99
CA GLN A 45 13.52 -5.57 27.49
C GLN A 45 13.02 -5.46 26.04
N THR A 46 13.95 -5.13 25.13
CA THR A 46 13.65 -4.80 23.73
C THR A 46 13.09 -5.97 22.93
N THR A 47 13.49 -7.21 23.25
CA THR A 47 13.00 -8.42 22.59
C THR A 47 11.53 -8.69 22.93
N GLU A 48 11.18 -8.61 24.21
CA GLU A 48 9.80 -8.73 24.69
C GLU A 48 8.90 -7.64 24.14
N ALA A 49 9.38 -6.39 24.12
CA ALA A 49 8.66 -5.27 23.49
C ALA A 49 8.43 -5.52 21.98
N SER A 50 9.43 -6.04 21.26
CA SER A 50 9.28 -6.40 19.84
C SER A 50 8.22 -7.48 19.63
N ALA A 51 8.19 -8.50 20.48
CA ALA A 51 7.18 -9.55 20.41
C ALA A 51 5.75 -9.03 20.69
N LEU A 52 5.60 -8.05 21.58
CA LEU A 52 4.32 -7.36 21.81
C LEU A 52 3.88 -6.54 20.58
N HIS A 53 4.80 -5.85 19.91
CA HIS A 53 4.48 -5.18 18.65
C HIS A 53 4.06 -6.16 17.54
N GLU A 54 4.65 -7.36 17.46
CA GLU A 54 4.20 -8.40 16.52
C GLU A 54 2.74 -8.80 16.79
N ARG A 55 2.37 -8.98 18.06
CA ARG A 55 0.99 -9.29 18.47
C ARG A 55 0.03 -8.16 18.14
N LEU A 56 0.42 -6.91 18.40
CA LEU A 56 -0.40 -5.75 18.09
C LEU A 56 -0.63 -5.62 16.58
N PHE A 57 0.42 -5.81 15.78
CA PHE A 57 0.31 -5.83 14.32
C PHE A 57 -0.61 -6.96 13.83
N ALA A 58 -0.47 -8.17 14.37
CA ALA A 58 -1.33 -9.28 13.98
C ALA A 58 -2.82 -9.03 14.29
N ALA A 59 -3.12 -8.35 15.41
CA ALA A 59 -4.48 -8.01 15.80
C ALA A 59 -5.07 -6.80 15.05
N ALA A 60 -4.21 -5.87 14.61
CA ALA A 60 -4.57 -4.67 13.88
C ALA A 60 -3.53 -4.38 12.78
N PRO A 61 -3.58 -5.06 11.63
CA PRO A 61 -2.59 -4.91 10.57
C PRO A 61 -2.82 -3.57 9.84
N THR A 62 -2.07 -2.55 10.22
CA THR A 62 -2.16 -1.19 9.68
C THR A 62 -0.76 -0.67 9.39
N PRO A 63 -0.60 0.40 8.58
CA PRO A 63 0.72 0.99 8.37
C PRO A 63 1.37 1.47 9.69
N ALA A 64 0.58 2.04 10.60
CA ALA A 64 1.08 2.53 11.89
C ALA A 64 1.62 1.40 12.78
N THR A 65 0.89 0.28 12.88
CA THR A 65 1.34 -0.88 13.67
C THR A 65 2.52 -1.59 13.01
N TYR A 66 2.64 -1.55 11.67
CA TYR A 66 3.81 -2.03 10.94
C TYR A 66 5.05 -1.19 11.23
N ASP A 67 4.94 0.14 11.17
CA ASP A 67 6.06 1.06 11.46
C ASP A 67 6.54 0.91 12.91
N ALA A 68 5.62 0.77 13.86
CA ALA A 68 5.95 0.51 15.26
C ALA A 68 6.70 -0.82 15.43
N LEU A 69 6.23 -1.89 14.76
CA LEU A 69 6.90 -3.19 14.71
C LEU A 69 8.31 -3.09 14.11
N ARG A 70 8.46 -2.40 12.97
CA ARG A 70 9.74 -2.19 12.31
C ARG A 70 10.73 -1.45 13.21
N ALA A 71 10.29 -0.40 13.88
CA ALA A 71 11.12 0.36 14.81
C ALA A 71 11.55 -0.50 16.02
N ALA A 72 10.65 -1.31 16.56
CA ALA A 72 10.95 -2.18 17.70
C ALA A 72 11.91 -3.33 17.34
N ALA A 73 11.70 -3.99 16.21
CA ALA A 73 12.55 -5.07 15.73
C ALA A 73 13.99 -4.58 15.47
N LYS A 74 14.14 -3.40 14.85
CA LYS A 74 15.45 -2.77 14.63
C LYS A 74 16.18 -2.42 15.93
N ARG A 75 15.45 -2.03 16.99
CA ARG A 75 16.02 -1.78 18.33
C ARG A 75 16.47 -3.06 19.02
N ALA A 76 15.70 -4.15 18.86
CA ALA A 76 15.99 -5.42 19.53
C ALA A 76 17.18 -6.17 18.90
N SER A 77 17.25 -6.25 17.56
CA SER A 77 18.41 -6.82 16.86
C SER A 77 18.44 -6.39 15.38
N PRO A 78 19.51 -5.74 14.87
CA PRO A 78 19.37 -4.86 13.70
C PRO A 78 19.11 -5.52 12.34
N ALA A 79 19.65 -6.71 12.07
CA ALA A 79 19.64 -7.27 10.71
C ALA A 79 18.85 -8.58 10.57
N VAL A 80 19.27 -9.64 11.26
CA VAL A 80 18.68 -10.99 11.09
C VAL A 80 17.25 -11.04 11.61
N GLN A 81 17.00 -10.47 12.79
CA GLN A 81 15.67 -10.50 13.41
C GLN A 81 14.68 -9.63 12.64
N TRP A 82 15.09 -8.45 12.17
CA TRP A 82 14.24 -7.60 11.35
C TRP A 82 13.77 -8.33 10.08
N GLN A 83 14.66 -9.02 9.35
CA GLN A 83 14.26 -9.73 8.14
C GLN A 83 13.22 -10.83 8.42
N GLN A 84 13.38 -11.59 9.51
CA GLN A 84 12.41 -12.61 9.91
C GLN A 84 11.06 -12.01 10.34
N VAL A 85 11.08 -10.89 11.06
CA VAL A 85 9.87 -10.14 11.45
C VAL A 85 9.15 -9.62 10.21
N ARG A 86 9.90 -8.98 9.31
CA ARG A 86 9.41 -8.44 8.05
C ARG A 86 8.72 -9.50 7.19
N GLN A 87 9.38 -10.64 6.97
CA GLN A 87 8.81 -11.74 6.18
C GLN A 87 7.49 -12.24 6.77
N ARG A 88 7.39 -12.39 8.09
CA ARG A 88 6.15 -12.80 8.75
C ARG A 88 5.06 -11.74 8.62
N ALA A 89 5.41 -10.46 8.81
CA ALA A 89 4.48 -9.35 8.69
C ALA A 89 3.91 -9.19 7.27
N LEU A 90 4.78 -9.20 6.25
CA LEU A 90 4.37 -9.18 4.84
C LEU A 90 3.57 -10.43 4.47
N GLY A 91 3.94 -11.60 5.00
CA GLY A 91 3.19 -12.84 4.82
C GLY A 91 1.74 -12.73 5.30
N LEU A 92 1.53 -12.12 6.47
CA LEU A 92 0.19 -11.84 6.99
C LEU A 92 -0.59 -10.88 6.09
N LEU A 93 0.01 -9.77 5.66
CA LEU A 93 -0.65 -8.80 4.78
C LEU A 93 -1.06 -9.42 3.44
N HIS A 94 -0.19 -10.25 2.84
CA HIS A 94 -0.52 -11.00 1.63
C HIS A 94 -1.68 -11.97 1.84
N GLN A 95 -1.73 -12.67 2.97
CA GLN A 95 -2.83 -13.57 3.29
C GLN A 95 -4.15 -12.81 3.42
N LEU A 96 -4.15 -11.68 4.13
CA LEU A 96 -5.34 -10.83 4.32
C LEU A 96 -5.83 -10.22 3.00
N ALA A 97 -4.91 -9.74 2.15
CA ALA A 97 -5.25 -9.21 0.83
C ALA A 97 -5.85 -10.30 -0.08
N ARG A 98 -5.32 -11.53 -0.04
CA ARG A 98 -5.89 -12.69 -0.76
C ARG A 98 -7.28 -13.08 -0.24
N ALA A 99 -7.52 -12.93 1.05
CA ALA A 99 -8.82 -13.20 1.66
C ALA A 99 -9.86 -12.09 1.40
N GLY A 100 -9.48 -10.98 0.74
CA GLY A 100 -10.37 -9.84 0.52
C GLY A 100 -10.69 -9.07 1.80
N GLY A 101 -9.79 -9.09 2.78
CA GLY A 101 -9.97 -8.39 4.05
C GLY A 101 -10.16 -6.87 3.84
N PRO A 102 -11.05 -6.20 4.58
CA PRO A 102 -11.27 -4.76 4.42
C PRO A 102 -9.98 -3.95 4.60
N GLY A 103 -9.59 -3.16 3.60
CA GLY A 103 -8.38 -2.31 3.63
C GLY A 103 -7.05 -3.07 3.64
N ALA A 104 -7.06 -4.39 3.47
CA ALA A 104 -5.86 -5.21 3.54
C ALA A 104 -4.92 -4.99 2.34
N ALA A 105 -5.49 -4.83 1.14
CA ALA A 105 -4.72 -4.54 -0.06
C ALA A 105 -4.08 -3.14 0.04
N GLU A 106 -4.84 -2.13 0.49
CA GLU A 106 -4.34 -0.78 0.73
C GLU A 106 -3.19 -0.76 1.74
N THR A 107 -3.33 -1.52 2.83
CA THR A 107 -2.28 -1.62 3.85
C THR A 107 -1.03 -2.29 3.30
N LEU A 108 -1.16 -3.41 2.59
CA LEU A 108 -0.05 -4.12 1.95
C LEU A 108 0.72 -3.18 1.01
N VAL A 109 0.02 -2.51 0.11
CA VAL A 109 0.63 -1.62 -0.89
C VAL A 109 1.29 -0.42 -0.22
N THR A 110 0.65 0.17 0.79
CA THR A 110 1.23 1.30 1.55
C THR A 110 2.54 0.90 2.23
N VAL A 111 2.57 -0.28 2.86
CA VAL A 111 3.77 -0.80 3.51
C VAL A 111 4.88 -1.07 2.49
N LEU A 112 4.57 -1.74 1.37
CA LEU A 112 5.55 -2.03 0.32
C LEU A 112 6.15 -0.73 -0.26
N LEU A 113 5.31 0.28 -0.51
CA LEU A 113 5.79 1.59 -0.96
C LEU A 113 6.69 2.29 0.08
N ALA A 114 6.34 2.22 1.36
CA ALA A 114 7.15 2.81 2.44
C ALA A 114 8.52 2.13 2.59
N GLU A 115 8.65 0.89 2.16
CA GLU A 115 9.91 0.14 2.13
C GLU A 115 10.69 0.25 0.82
N GLY A 116 10.12 0.89 -0.21
CA GLY A 116 10.74 1.00 -1.52
C GLY A 116 10.56 -0.24 -2.40
N GLU A 117 9.70 -1.19 -2.02
CA GLU A 117 9.38 -2.41 -2.78
C GLU A 117 8.36 -2.11 -3.88
N VAL A 118 8.71 -1.20 -4.77
CA VAL A 118 7.75 -0.64 -5.75
C VAL A 118 7.24 -1.70 -6.72
N ALA A 119 8.09 -2.64 -7.14
CA ALA A 119 7.69 -3.73 -8.02
C ALA A 119 6.70 -4.70 -7.36
N GLU A 120 6.86 -4.98 -6.07
CA GLU A 120 5.93 -5.83 -5.32
C GLU A 120 4.62 -5.09 -5.04
N ALA A 121 4.69 -3.79 -4.70
CA ALA A 121 3.51 -2.93 -4.56
C ALA A 121 2.69 -2.89 -5.84
N TRP A 122 3.36 -2.85 -6.99
CA TRP A 122 2.76 -2.91 -8.32
C TRP A 122 1.98 -4.22 -8.55
N GLU A 123 2.59 -5.37 -8.28
CA GLU A 123 1.91 -6.65 -8.43
C GLU A 123 0.74 -6.80 -7.44
N ALA A 124 0.85 -6.25 -6.23
CA ALA A 124 -0.24 -6.23 -5.26
C ALA A 124 -1.46 -5.44 -5.75
N ILE A 125 -1.28 -4.24 -6.34
CA ILE A 125 -2.41 -3.47 -6.88
C ILE A 125 -3.08 -4.17 -8.07
N ARG A 126 -2.30 -4.85 -8.92
CA ARG A 126 -2.85 -5.61 -10.06
C ARG A 126 -3.68 -6.81 -9.60
N ARG A 127 -3.25 -7.47 -8.54
CA ARG A 127 -3.89 -8.71 -8.06
C ARG A 127 -5.13 -8.46 -7.20
N HIS A 128 -5.10 -7.43 -6.35
CA HIS A 128 -6.12 -7.23 -5.33
C HIS A 128 -6.97 -5.98 -5.55
N GLY A 129 -6.56 -5.08 -6.45
CA GLY A 129 -7.14 -3.75 -6.56
C GLY A 129 -6.77 -2.87 -5.36
N CYS A 130 -6.88 -1.55 -5.57
CA CYS A 130 -6.66 -0.53 -4.54
C CYS A 130 -7.39 0.75 -4.95
N SER A 131 -7.49 1.70 -4.02
CA SER A 131 -7.97 3.05 -4.32
C SER A 131 -7.20 3.71 -5.48
N ALA A 132 -7.90 4.56 -6.24
CA ALA A 132 -7.32 5.21 -7.42
C ALA A 132 -6.12 6.10 -7.10
N SER A 133 -6.12 6.76 -5.94
CA SER A 133 -4.99 7.58 -5.47
C SER A 133 -3.75 6.73 -5.17
N LEU A 134 -3.92 5.58 -4.53
CA LEU A 134 -2.81 4.68 -4.24
C LEU A 134 -2.27 4.02 -5.50
N ARG A 135 -3.14 3.62 -6.43
CA ARG A 135 -2.70 3.12 -7.75
C ARG A 135 -1.82 4.13 -8.49
N LEU A 136 -2.21 5.41 -8.48
CA LEU A 136 -1.42 6.48 -9.10
C LEU A 136 -0.05 6.63 -8.43
N ALA A 137 0.01 6.66 -7.10
CA ALA A 137 1.26 6.78 -6.36
C ALA A 137 2.23 5.61 -6.63
N VAL A 138 1.71 4.38 -6.77
CA VAL A 138 2.53 3.21 -7.16
C VAL A 138 3.01 3.37 -8.61
N ALA A 139 2.13 3.77 -9.52
CA ALA A 139 2.44 3.93 -10.94
C ALA A 139 3.58 4.93 -11.17
N GLU A 140 3.51 6.10 -10.53
CA GLU A 140 4.52 7.16 -10.64
C GLU A 140 5.89 6.65 -10.19
N ARG A 141 5.96 6.03 -9.00
CA ARG A 141 7.21 5.45 -8.48
C ARG A 141 7.73 4.30 -9.32
N TYR A 142 6.85 3.46 -9.85
CA TYR A 142 7.26 2.33 -10.67
C TYR A 142 7.83 2.81 -12.01
N ALA A 143 7.24 3.86 -12.59
CA ALA A 143 7.70 4.45 -13.83
C ALA A 143 9.07 5.17 -13.71
N GLU A 144 9.48 5.59 -12.51
CA GLU A 144 10.84 6.08 -12.26
C GLU A 144 11.90 5.00 -12.53
N THR A 145 11.64 3.77 -12.05
CA THR A 145 12.57 2.64 -12.11
C THR A 145 12.39 1.75 -13.36
N SER A 146 11.19 1.71 -13.94
CA SER A 146 10.86 0.91 -15.12
C SER A 146 9.93 1.69 -16.08
N PRO A 147 10.46 2.62 -16.89
CA PRO A 147 9.64 3.51 -17.73
C PRO A 147 8.77 2.78 -18.76
N ALA A 148 9.26 1.68 -19.32
CA ALA A 148 8.53 0.88 -20.30
C ALA A 148 7.27 0.23 -19.72
N ASN A 149 7.36 -0.30 -18.49
CA ASN A 149 6.20 -0.91 -17.83
C ASN A 149 5.24 0.15 -17.28
N GLY A 150 5.71 1.38 -17.04
CA GLY A 150 4.87 2.52 -16.70
C GLY A 150 3.81 2.81 -17.77
N ILE A 151 4.13 2.64 -19.06
CA ILE A 151 3.21 2.93 -20.17
C ILE A 151 1.92 2.10 -20.09
N ASP A 152 2.04 0.81 -19.78
CA ASP A 152 0.89 -0.11 -19.66
C ASP A 152 -0.03 0.24 -18.47
N VAL A 153 0.49 0.99 -17.50
CA VAL A 153 -0.26 1.42 -16.30
C VAL A 153 -1.16 2.61 -16.59
N TYR A 154 -0.63 3.61 -17.28
CA TYR A 154 -1.37 4.85 -17.49
C TYR A 154 -2.56 4.64 -18.43
N ARG A 155 -2.47 3.70 -19.39
CA ARG A 155 -3.54 3.43 -20.37
C ARG A 155 -4.90 3.10 -19.72
N PRO A 156 -5.06 2.07 -18.87
CA PRO A 156 -6.33 1.81 -18.19
C PRO A 156 -6.83 2.99 -17.36
N MET A 157 -5.93 3.74 -16.72
CA MET A 157 -6.30 4.90 -15.90
C MET A 157 -6.81 6.08 -16.74
N ILE A 158 -6.25 6.28 -17.93
CA ILE A 158 -6.71 7.26 -18.92
C ILE A 158 -8.10 6.84 -19.42
N ASP A 159 -8.28 5.57 -19.76
CA ASP A 159 -9.57 5.04 -20.24
C ASP A 159 -10.67 5.18 -19.18
N GLU A 160 -10.38 4.82 -17.92
CA GLU A 160 -11.27 5.02 -16.77
C GLU A 160 -11.67 6.50 -16.64
N ALA A 161 -10.71 7.42 -16.70
CA ALA A 161 -10.95 8.86 -16.58
C ALA A 161 -11.77 9.42 -17.76
N ILE A 162 -11.57 8.93 -18.98
CA ILE A 162 -12.37 9.30 -20.16
C ILE A 162 -13.80 8.74 -20.04
N ALA A 163 -13.96 7.55 -19.46
CA ALA A 163 -15.25 6.90 -19.27
C ALA A 163 -16.16 7.64 -18.28
N GLU A 164 -15.61 8.39 -17.33
CA GLU A 164 -16.38 9.26 -16.41
C GLU A 164 -17.20 10.34 -17.14
N CYS A 165 -16.85 10.67 -18.38
CA CYS A 165 -17.59 11.57 -19.28
C CYS A 165 -17.90 12.98 -18.72
N ASN A 166 -17.22 13.40 -17.67
CA ASN A 166 -17.40 14.70 -17.02
C ASN A 166 -16.12 15.54 -17.15
N HIS A 167 -16.21 16.83 -16.77
CA HIS A 167 -15.08 17.75 -16.88
C HIS A 167 -13.86 17.31 -16.05
N GLN A 168 -14.08 16.80 -14.83
CA GLN A 168 -13.01 16.35 -13.95
C GLN A 168 -12.29 15.11 -14.51
N GLY A 169 -13.04 14.16 -15.04
CA GLY A 169 -12.51 12.97 -15.70
C GLY A 169 -11.66 13.32 -16.93
N TYR A 170 -12.11 14.25 -17.77
CA TYR A 170 -11.30 14.70 -18.91
C TYR A 170 -10.03 15.46 -18.50
N ALA A 171 -10.10 16.35 -17.50
CA ALA A 171 -8.92 17.03 -16.98
C ALA A 171 -7.91 16.03 -16.39
N ARG A 172 -8.41 15.02 -15.66
CA ARG A 172 -7.58 13.93 -15.13
C ARG A 172 -6.95 13.10 -16.25
N ALA A 173 -7.70 12.76 -17.30
CA ALA A 173 -7.19 12.03 -18.45
C ALA A 173 -6.07 12.80 -19.17
N ALA A 174 -6.24 14.10 -19.37
CA ALA A 174 -5.21 14.95 -19.97
C ALA A 174 -3.93 15.02 -19.11
N ALA A 175 -4.07 15.16 -17.78
CA ALA A 175 -2.92 15.13 -16.88
C ALA A 175 -2.16 13.78 -16.93
N LEU A 176 -2.89 12.66 -16.92
CA LEU A 176 -2.30 11.32 -17.05
C LEU A 176 -1.59 11.13 -18.40
N LEU A 177 -2.13 11.70 -19.49
CA LEU A 177 -1.50 11.68 -20.81
C LEU A 177 -0.21 12.50 -20.86
N GLY A 178 -0.14 13.64 -20.17
CA GLY A 178 1.09 14.41 -20.02
C GLY A 178 2.19 13.61 -19.31
N THR A 179 1.85 12.89 -18.25
CA THR A 179 2.80 11.98 -17.59
C THR A 179 3.24 10.86 -18.53
N LEU A 180 2.30 10.28 -19.29
CA LEU A 180 2.60 9.23 -20.26
C LEU A 180 3.55 9.72 -21.36
N GLN A 181 3.38 10.95 -21.86
CA GLN A 181 4.29 11.57 -22.84
C GLN A 181 5.74 11.59 -22.31
N GLY A 182 5.94 11.96 -21.04
CA GLY A 182 7.25 11.93 -20.40
C GLY A 182 7.88 10.53 -20.35
N LEU A 183 7.07 9.48 -20.16
CA LEU A 183 7.55 8.10 -20.18
C LEU A 183 7.92 7.60 -21.57
N TYR A 184 7.16 7.98 -22.59
CA TYR A 184 7.50 7.69 -23.99
C TYR A 184 8.82 8.35 -24.39
N ALA A 185 9.03 9.62 -24.01
CA ALA A 185 10.28 10.33 -24.25
C ALA A 185 11.50 9.61 -23.61
N ARG A 186 11.33 9.04 -22.41
CA ARG A 186 12.40 8.28 -21.71
C ARG A 186 12.66 6.90 -22.31
N THR A 187 11.73 6.33 -23.07
CA THR A 187 11.85 4.99 -23.67
C THR A 187 12.20 5.03 -25.16
N GLY A 188 12.20 6.21 -25.79
CA GLY A 188 12.44 6.38 -27.23
C GLY A 188 11.26 5.92 -28.10
N ASN A 189 10.08 5.70 -27.50
CA ASN A 189 8.87 5.30 -28.22
C ASN A 189 8.09 6.52 -28.72
N ASP A 190 7.27 6.32 -29.76
CA ASP A 190 6.46 7.36 -30.39
C ASP A 190 5.13 7.59 -29.65
N PHE A 191 5.07 8.66 -28.85
CA PHE A 191 3.85 9.11 -28.16
C PHE A 191 2.80 9.65 -29.14
N ASP A 192 3.20 10.25 -30.25
CA ASP A 192 2.27 10.90 -31.18
C ASP A 192 1.35 9.87 -31.83
N ARG A 193 1.84 8.67 -32.09
CA ARG A 193 1.04 7.53 -32.55
C ARG A 193 -0.06 7.13 -31.55
N GLU A 194 0.27 7.13 -30.27
CA GLU A 194 -0.66 6.79 -29.19
C GLU A 194 -1.75 7.87 -29.06
N LEU A 195 -1.32 9.13 -29.00
CA LEU A 195 -2.20 10.29 -28.91
C LEU A 195 -3.14 10.40 -30.12
N ALA A 196 -2.64 10.17 -31.34
CA ALA A 196 -3.45 10.14 -32.56
C ALA A 196 -4.52 9.04 -32.50
N THR A 197 -4.18 7.87 -31.96
CA THR A 197 -5.12 6.76 -31.76
C THR A 197 -6.24 7.17 -30.79
N LEU A 198 -5.89 7.78 -29.66
CA LEU A 198 -6.86 8.27 -28.67
C LEU A 198 -7.77 9.37 -29.25
N LYS A 199 -7.20 10.36 -29.95
CA LYS A 199 -7.98 11.43 -30.61
C LYS A 199 -8.97 10.85 -31.63
N ARG A 200 -8.56 9.84 -32.39
CA ARG A 200 -9.44 9.14 -33.35
C ARG A 200 -10.58 8.40 -32.66
N VAL A 201 -10.28 7.62 -31.63
CA VAL A 201 -11.29 6.84 -30.87
C VAL A 201 -12.31 7.77 -30.19
N HIS A 202 -11.84 8.87 -29.60
CA HIS A 202 -12.68 9.77 -28.80
C HIS A 202 -13.07 11.08 -29.50
N HIS A 203 -12.95 11.17 -30.83
CA HIS A 203 -13.20 12.40 -31.61
C HIS A 203 -14.57 13.05 -31.35
N ARG A 204 -15.59 12.26 -30.97
CA ARG A 204 -16.94 12.75 -30.66
C ARG A 204 -17.05 13.45 -29.30
N LYS A 205 -16.11 13.20 -28.38
CA LYS A 205 -16.07 13.80 -27.05
C LYS A 205 -15.40 15.19 -27.13
N ARG A 206 -16.11 16.19 -27.66
CA ARG A 206 -15.57 17.54 -27.91
C ARG A 206 -14.88 18.18 -26.70
N ASN A 207 -15.44 18.00 -25.50
CA ASN A 207 -14.86 18.53 -24.27
C ASN A 207 -13.54 17.84 -23.90
N PHE A 208 -13.39 16.55 -24.19
CA PHE A 208 -12.12 15.84 -24.02
C PHE A 208 -11.07 16.36 -25.00
N ILE A 209 -11.41 16.52 -26.27
CA ILE A 209 -10.49 17.07 -27.29
C ILE A 209 -10.06 18.51 -26.93
N ALA A 210 -10.99 19.34 -26.44
CA ALA A 210 -10.69 20.68 -25.97
C ALA A 210 -9.72 20.67 -24.76
N GLU A 211 -9.89 19.71 -23.85
CA GLU A 211 -8.98 19.52 -22.72
C GLU A 211 -7.57 19.14 -23.19
N LEU A 212 -7.43 18.17 -24.10
CA LEU A 212 -6.13 17.79 -24.67
C LEU A 212 -5.39 19.00 -25.25
N ASN A 213 -6.06 19.79 -26.09
CA ASN A 213 -5.47 20.98 -26.69
C ASN A 213 -5.01 22.01 -25.64
N ARG A 214 -5.71 22.14 -24.51
CA ARG A 214 -5.33 23.05 -23.41
C ARG A 214 -4.04 22.60 -22.72
N HIS A 215 -3.80 21.30 -22.65
CA HIS A 215 -2.57 20.70 -22.11
C HIS A 215 -1.45 20.59 -23.15
N GLY A 216 -1.64 21.12 -24.37
CA GLY A 216 -0.66 21.03 -25.45
C GLY A 216 -0.54 19.64 -26.09
N LEU A 217 -1.57 18.79 -25.91
CA LEU A 217 -1.68 17.43 -26.43
C LEU A 217 -2.54 17.40 -27.70
#